data_AF-A0A355UD21-F1
#
_entry.id   AF-A0A355UD21-F1
#
_cell.length_a   1.000
_cell.length_b   1.000
_cell.length_c   1.000
_cell.angle_alpha   90.00
_cell.angle_beta   90.00
_cell.angle_gamma   90.00
#
_symmetry.space_group_name_H-M   'P 1'
#
loop_
_entity.id
_entity.type
_entity.pdbx_description
1 polymer ?
#
loop_
_entity_poly.entity_id
_entity_poly.type
_entity_poly.pdbx_seq_one_letter_code
_entity_poly.pdbx_strand_id
1 'polypeptide(L)'
;MLEEYKDKSQTKTYFNRYIMPRIDLIEGYARMGYSNAEIAEKLHIVPATLDKYVRLADEDERYAKIRDALQRGREQTDILVENALLKRAIGYKHKEIVKERKIDQDGNYELVITKVTQKEIPPDVGAATYWLEHRAQKRWNTNPIAEANEVLANQAILKIADLINNPVPIREPEDPTKEYEELEKKNDTEKSETTKVVKRKRKFDD
;
A
#
# COMPACT_ATOMS: atom_id res chain seq x y z
N MET A 1 50.23 -32.53 25.30
CA MET A 1 49.60 -31.29 25.78
C MET A 1 48.55 -30.90 24.74
N LEU A 2 47.37 -31.51 24.82
CA LEU A 2 46.23 -31.13 23.97
C LEU A 2 45.59 -29.92 24.65
N GLU A 3 45.78 -28.74 24.09
CA GLU A 3 45.02 -27.56 24.51
C GLU A 3 43.54 -27.82 24.26
N GLU A 4 42.76 -27.90 25.33
CA GLU A 4 41.30 -27.96 25.27
C GLU A 4 40.77 -26.74 24.53
N TYR A 5 40.35 -26.94 23.29
CA TYR A 5 39.68 -25.95 22.47
C TYR A 5 38.29 -25.71 23.07
N LYS A 6 38.19 -24.80 24.03
CA LYS A 6 36.90 -24.36 24.60
C LYS A 6 36.06 -23.75 23.47
N ASP A 7 35.00 -24.44 23.11
CA ASP A 7 33.99 -23.98 22.18
C ASP A 7 33.50 -22.57 22.59
N LYS A 8 33.89 -21.56 21.80
CA LYS A 8 33.58 -20.15 22.04
C LYS A 8 32.07 -19.87 22.01
N SER A 9 31.26 -20.84 21.57
CA SER A 9 29.80 -20.83 21.57
C SER A 9 29.17 -20.67 22.98
N GLN A 10 29.84 -21.15 24.03
CA GLN A 10 29.28 -21.30 25.38
C GLN A 10 29.70 -20.21 26.39
N THR A 11 30.15 -19.04 25.94
CA THR A 11 30.34 -17.92 26.88
C THR A 11 28.94 -17.49 27.36
N LYS A 12 28.69 -17.41 28.68
CA LYS A 12 27.39 -17.01 29.26
C LYS A 12 27.07 -15.54 28.95
N THR A 13 26.65 -15.25 27.73
CA THR A 13 26.20 -13.94 27.30
C THR A 13 24.88 -13.60 28.01
N TYR A 14 24.64 -12.31 28.28
CA TYR A 14 23.40 -11.80 28.88
C TYR A 14 22.14 -12.41 28.23
N PHE A 15 22.19 -12.56 26.91
CA PHE A 15 21.17 -13.22 26.09
C PHE A 15 20.79 -14.62 26.59
N ASN A 16 21.77 -15.52 26.72
CA ASN A 16 21.55 -16.92 27.10
C ASN A 16 20.99 -17.05 28.53
N ARG A 17 21.35 -16.12 29.43
CA ARG A 17 20.93 -16.18 30.83
C ARG A 17 19.53 -15.61 31.07
N TYR A 18 19.19 -14.50 30.42
CA TYR A 18 17.99 -13.73 30.76
C TYR A 18 16.91 -13.74 29.67
N ILE A 19 17.28 -13.87 28.40
CA ILE A 19 16.34 -13.73 27.28
C ILE A 19 15.96 -15.08 26.70
N MET A 20 16.93 -15.97 26.48
CA MET A 20 16.70 -17.31 25.97
C MET A 20 15.67 -18.14 26.78
N PRO A 21 15.66 -18.14 28.12
CA PRO A 21 14.62 -18.84 28.88
C PRO A 21 13.25 -18.12 28.87
N ARG A 22 13.17 -16.89 28.36
CA ARG A 22 11.94 -16.07 28.32
C ARG A 22 11.36 -15.97 26.91
N ILE A 23 11.81 -16.80 25.96
CA ILE A 23 11.31 -16.79 24.58
C ILE A 23 9.80 -17.08 24.53
N ASP A 24 9.30 -17.97 25.38
CA ASP A 24 7.87 -18.28 25.46
C ASP A 24 7.03 -17.07 25.91
N LEU A 25 7.58 -16.22 26.78
CA LEU A 25 6.95 -14.96 27.20
C LEU A 25 6.93 -13.95 26.05
N ILE A 26 7.99 -13.89 25.24
CA ILE A 26 8.07 -13.03 24.05
C ILE A 26 6.95 -13.41 23.06
N GLU A 27 6.81 -14.70 22.78
CA GLU A 27 5.72 -15.20 21.94
C GLU A 27 4.35 -14.88 22.52
N GLY A 28 4.16 -15.09 23.83
CA GLY A 28 2.92 -14.78 24.52
C GLY A 28 2.54 -13.30 24.41
N TYR A 29 3.49 -12.39 24.59
CA TYR A 29 3.24 -10.96 24.42
C TYR A 29 2.98 -10.57 22.95
N ALA A 30 3.68 -11.17 22.00
CA ALA A 30 3.41 -10.97 20.58
C ALA A 30 1.98 -11.41 20.20
N ARG A 31 1.51 -12.53 20.78
CA ARG A 31 0.12 -13.01 20.64
C ARG A 31 -0.92 -12.08 21.24
N MET A 32 -0.55 -11.29 22.25
CA MET A 32 -1.44 -10.30 22.84
C MET A 32 -1.49 -8.98 22.04
N GLY A 33 -0.70 -8.86 20.96
CA GLY A 33 -0.64 -7.68 20.12
C GLY A 33 0.29 -6.57 20.62
N TYR A 34 1.19 -6.85 21.57
CA TYR A 34 2.17 -5.86 22.03
C TYR A 34 3.23 -5.55 20.94
N SER A 35 3.63 -4.29 20.85
CA SER A 35 4.73 -3.82 20.00
C SER A 35 6.10 -4.28 20.54
N ASN A 36 7.14 -4.28 19.69
CA ASN A 36 8.50 -4.64 20.13
C ASN A 36 8.97 -3.78 21.31
N ALA A 37 8.62 -2.49 21.33
CA ALA A 37 8.99 -1.56 22.39
C ALA A 37 8.35 -1.94 23.73
N GLU A 38 7.05 -2.27 23.72
CA GLU A 38 6.33 -2.70 24.93
C GLU A 38 6.78 -4.08 25.41
N ILE A 39 7.09 -5.00 24.50
CA ILE A 39 7.66 -6.31 24.82
C ILE A 39 9.01 -6.13 25.50
N ALA A 40 9.87 -5.25 24.97
CA ALA A 40 11.16 -4.94 25.56
C ALA A 40 11.03 -4.37 26.98
N GLU A 41 10.09 -3.44 27.18
CA GLU A 41 9.80 -2.88 28.50
C GLU A 41 9.37 -3.96 29.51
N LYS A 42 8.45 -4.85 29.12
CA LYS A 42 7.97 -5.97 29.96
C LYS A 42 9.06 -6.99 30.30
N LEU A 43 10.08 -7.11 29.46
CA LEU A 43 11.24 -7.97 29.70
C LEU A 43 12.36 -7.26 30.47
N HIS A 44 12.17 -5.98 30.78
CA HIS A 44 13.17 -5.09 31.38
C HIS A 44 14.45 -5.00 30.55
N ILE A 45 14.30 -4.89 29.23
CA ILE A 45 15.40 -4.63 28.29
C ILE A 45 15.15 -3.34 27.53
N VAL A 46 16.23 -2.72 27.08
CA VAL A 46 16.15 -1.55 26.21
C VAL A 46 15.56 -1.99 24.86
N PRO A 47 14.56 -1.28 24.28
CA PRO A 47 13.96 -1.62 22.97
C PRO A 47 14.98 -1.87 21.87
N ALA A 48 16.01 -1.02 21.78
CA ALA A 48 17.12 -1.17 20.83
C ALA A 48 17.85 -2.52 20.95
N THR A 49 17.86 -3.14 22.13
CA THR A 49 18.47 -4.47 22.35
C THR A 49 17.63 -5.58 21.72
N LEU A 50 16.30 -5.50 21.83
CA LEU A 50 15.41 -6.46 21.18
C LEU A 50 15.50 -6.36 19.66
N ASP A 51 15.48 -5.14 19.12
CA ASP A 51 15.63 -4.92 17.67
C ASP A 51 17.00 -5.40 17.16
N LYS A 52 18.06 -5.21 17.95
CA LYS A 52 19.38 -5.77 17.64
C LYS A 52 19.34 -7.29 17.55
N TYR A 53 18.67 -7.97 18.48
CA TYR A 53 18.53 -9.43 18.42
C TYR A 53 17.77 -9.87 17.17
N VAL A 54 16.69 -9.18 16.80
CA VAL A 54 15.95 -9.49 15.58
C VAL A 54 16.83 -9.33 14.33
N ARG A 55 17.70 -8.30 14.27
CA ARG A 55 18.64 -8.13 13.14
C ARG A 55 19.72 -9.20 13.09
N LEU A 56 20.23 -9.61 14.25
CA LEU A 56 21.25 -10.67 14.34
C LEU A 56 20.70 -12.08 14.07
N ALA A 57 19.38 -12.22 13.88
CA ALA A 57 18.73 -13.49 13.57
C ALA A 57 19.19 -14.11 12.25
N ASP A 58 19.64 -13.30 11.29
CA ASP A 58 20.14 -13.80 10.00
C ASP A 58 21.56 -14.37 10.10
N GLU A 59 22.33 -13.94 11.11
CA GLU A 59 23.72 -14.33 11.30
C GLU A 59 23.88 -15.47 12.31
N ASP A 60 22.93 -15.63 13.25
CA ASP A 60 23.09 -16.53 14.39
C ASP A 60 21.75 -17.13 14.87
N GLU A 61 21.70 -18.46 14.87
CA GLU A 61 20.51 -19.27 15.16
C GLU A 61 19.90 -19.01 16.54
N ARG A 62 20.70 -18.58 17.53
CA ARG A 62 20.15 -18.30 18.88
C ARG A 62 19.17 -17.13 18.85
N TYR A 63 19.43 -16.14 17.99
CA TYR A 63 18.57 -14.98 17.83
C TYR A 63 17.42 -15.25 16.85
N ALA A 64 17.60 -16.18 15.90
CA ALA A 64 16.52 -16.67 15.04
C ALA A 64 15.33 -17.15 15.85
N LYS A 65 15.55 -17.83 16.98
CA LYS A 65 14.48 -18.27 17.90
C LYS A 65 13.60 -17.12 18.42
N ILE A 66 14.15 -15.91 18.61
CA ILE A 66 13.36 -14.74 19.02
C ILE A 66 12.52 -14.23 17.86
N ARG A 67 13.12 -14.09 16.68
CA ARG A 67 12.40 -13.67 15.48
C ARG A 67 11.24 -14.62 15.20
N ASP A 68 11.48 -15.91 15.26
CA ASP A 68 10.48 -16.94 15.01
C ASP A 68 9.38 -16.94 16.09
N ALA A 69 9.73 -16.69 17.36
CA ALA A 69 8.75 -16.53 18.43
C ALA A 69 7.84 -15.31 18.25
N LEU A 70 8.42 -14.16 17.87
CA LEU A 70 7.65 -12.96 17.54
C LEU A 70 6.73 -13.19 16.34
N GLN A 71 7.25 -13.85 15.30
CA GLN A 71 6.49 -14.14 14.08
C GLN A 71 5.33 -15.10 14.37
N ARG A 72 5.57 -16.22 15.03
CA ARG A 72 4.52 -17.20 15.40
C ARG A 72 3.45 -16.58 16.30
N GLY A 73 3.83 -15.70 17.23
CA GLY A 73 2.86 -14.99 18.07
C GLY A 73 1.96 -14.05 17.26
N ARG A 74 2.53 -13.34 16.28
CA ARG A 74 1.79 -12.42 15.41
C ARG A 74 0.87 -13.13 14.44
N GLU A 75 1.37 -14.16 13.76
CA GLU A 75 0.60 -14.94 12.79
C GLU A 75 -0.69 -15.49 13.40
N GLN A 76 -0.66 -15.96 14.66
CA GLN A 76 -1.86 -16.42 15.33
C GLN A 76 -2.90 -15.30 15.51
N THR A 77 -2.44 -14.09 15.82
CA THR A 77 -3.30 -12.91 15.98
C THR A 77 -3.89 -12.52 14.63
N ASP A 78 -3.07 -12.47 13.59
CA ASP A 78 -3.50 -12.17 12.22
C ASP A 78 -4.54 -13.18 11.73
N ILE A 79 -4.30 -14.48 11.93
CA ILE A 79 -5.27 -15.56 11.60
C ILE A 79 -6.61 -15.36 12.33
N LEU A 80 -6.59 -14.95 13.61
CA LEU A 80 -7.83 -14.70 14.36
C LEU A 80 -8.60 -13.50 13.80
N VAL A 81 -7.89 -12.42 13.45
CA VAL A 81 -8.49 -11.23 12.84
C VAL A 81 -9.05 -11.57 11.46
N GLU A 82 -8.32 -12.31 10.63
CA GLU A 82 -8.78 -12.77 9.33
C GLU A 82 -10.05 -13.62 9.44
N ASN A 83 -10.09 -14.55 10.39
CA ASN A 83 -11.28 -15.38 10.63
C ASN A 83 -12.48 -14.56 11.10
N ALA A 84 -12.27 -13.56 11.95
CA ALA A 84 -13.32 -12.66 12.41
C ALA A 84 -13.85 -11.78 11.28
N LEU A 85 -12.94 -11.23 10.46
CA LEU A 85 -13.26 -10.44 9.29
C LEU A 85 -14.06 -11.27 8.27
N LEU A 86 -13.64 -12.50 7.99
CA LEU A 86 -14.35 -13.41 7.10
C LEU A 86 -15.77 -13.70 7.59
N LYS A 87 -15.96 -13.98 8.89
CA LYS A 87 -17.29 -14.16 9.48
C LYS A 87 -18.16 -12.92 9.29
N ARG A 88 -17.59 -11.72 9.49
CA ARG A 88 -18.29 -10.44 9.27
C ARG A 88 -18.65 -10.25 7.77
N ALA A 89 -17.75 -10.57 6.86
CA ALA A 89 -17.95 -10.44 5.42
C ALA A 89 -19.02 -11.38 4.87
N ILE A 90 -19.14 -12.60 5.41
CA ILE A 90 -20.16 -13.59 5.00
C ILE A 90 -21.49 -13.38 5.74
N GLY A 91 -21.45 -12.75 6.93
CA GLY A 91 -22.55 -12.77 7.87
C GLY A 91 -22.56 -14.06 8.69
N TYR A 92 -23.08 -13.98 9.92
CA TYR A 92 -23.13 -15.13 10.82
C TYR A 92 -24.31 -15.03 11.79
N LYS A 93 -24.74 -16.19 12.29
CA LYS A 93 -25.81 -16.29 13.29
C LYS A 93 -25.19 -16.44 14.68
N HIS A 94 -25.59 -15.58 15.61
CA HIS A 94 -25.17 -15.67 17.01
C HIS A 94 -26.37 -15.95 17.91
N LYS A 95 -26.19 -16.85 18.87
CA LYS A 95 -27.21 -17.19 19.88
C LYS A 95 -26.98 -16.31 21.09
N GLU A 96 -27.90 -15.40 21.34
CA GLU A 96 -27.91 -14.61 22.57
C GLU A 96 -28.74 -15.36 23.62
N ILE A 97 -28.10 -15.73 24.72
CA ILE A 97 -28.72 -16.44 25.83
C ILE A 97 -29.00 -15.42 26.92
N VAL A 98 -30.28 -15.06 27.11
CA VAL A 98 -30.71 -14.21 28.22
C VAL A 98 -30.97 -15.10 29.43
N LYS A 99 -30.20 -14.89 30.50
CA LYS A 99 -30.39 -15.54 31.79
C LYS A 99 -31.03 -14.56 32.74
N GLU A 100 -32.18 -14.91 33.29
CA GLU A 100 -32.85 -14.11 34.31
C GLU A 100 -32.61 -14.74 35.68
N ARG A 101 -32.50 -13.88 36.71
CA ARG A 101 -32.42 -14.35 38.10
C ARG A 101 -33.82 -14.68 38.57
N LYS A 102 -34.07 -15.96 38.86
CA LYS A 102 -35.26 -16.39 39.60
C LYS A 102 -34.86 -16.73 41.03
N ILE A 103 -35.74 -16.36 41.95
CA ILE A 103 -35.63 -16.75 43.36
C ILE A 103 -36.38 -18.07 43.47
N ASP A 104 -35.69 -19.11 43.93
CA ASP A 104 -36.29 -20.41 44.19
C ASP A 104 -37.12 -20.37 45.49
N GLN A 105 -37.94 -21.38 45.74
CA GLN A 105 -38.83 -21.42 46.93
C GLN A 105 -38.07 -21.33 48.26
N ASP A 106 -36.78 -21.69 48.26
CA ASP A 106 -35.86 -21.60 49.41
C ASP A 106 -35.11 -20.25 49.53
N GLY A 107 -35.45 -19.24 48.71
CA GLY A 107 -34.83 -17.91 48.77
C GLY A 107 -33.46 -17.79 48.10
N ASN A 108 -32.99 -18.86 47.45
CA ASN A 108 -31.73 -18.87 46.71
C ASN A 108 -31.89 -18.33 45.28
N TYR A 109 -30.89 -17.60 44.80
CA TYR A 109 -30.87 -17.06 43.44
C TYR A 109 -30.33 -18.10 42.46
N GLU A 110 -31.16 -18.52 41.51
CA GLU A 110 -30.73 -19.37 40.41
C GLU A 110 -30.80 -18.61 39.06
N LEU A 111 -29.76 -18.75 38.25
CA LEU A 111 -29.70 -18.18 36.91
C LEU A 111 -30.37 -19.13 35.92
N VAL A 112 -31.66 -18.91 35.66
CA VAL A 112 -32.44 -19.73 34.72
C VAL A 112 -32.35 -19.12 33.32
N ILE A 113 -31.95 -19.95 32.34
CA ILE A 113 -31.95 -19.58 30.93
C ILE A 113 -33.41 -19.44 30.49
N THR A 114 -33.84 -18.20 30.19
CA THR A 114 -35.26 -17.91 29.95
C THR A 114 -35.56 -17.70 28.46
N LYS A 115 -34.59 -17.23 27.66
CA LYS A 115 -34.79 -17.03 26.23
C LYS A 115 -33.50 -17.23 25.45
N VAL A 116 -33.56 -18.08 24.43
CA VAL A 116 -32.51 -18.22 23.41
C VAL A 116 -33.01 -17.55 22.14
N THR A 117 -32.44 -16.40 21.78
CA THR A 117 -32.80 -15.71 20.54
C THR A 117 -31.65 -15.87 19.54
N GLN A 118 -31.95 -16.35 18.34
CA GLN A 118 -30.99 -16.34 17.23
C GLN A 118 -31.05 -14.99 16.53
N LYS A 119 -29.96 -14.22 16.61
CA LYS A 119 -29.78 -13.01 15.83
C LYS A 119 -28.91 -13.33 14.63
N GLU A 120 -29.35 -12.87 13.46
CA GLU A 120 -28.59 -12.95 12.22
C GLU A 120 -27.89 -11.61 12.01
N ILE A 121 -26.56 -11.67 11.90
CA ILE A 121 -25.75 -10.52 11.53
C ILE A 121 -25.58 -10.60 10.02
N PRO A 122 -26.14 -9.64 9.25
CA PRO A 122 -26.01 -9.66 7.81
C PRO A 122 -24.55 -9.46 7.38
N PRO A 123 -24.19 -9.90 6.16
CA PRO A 123 -22.90 -9.61 5.56
C PRO A 123 -22.58 -8.12 5.61
N ASP A 124 -21.35 -7.78 6.00
CA ASP A 124 -20.84 -6.40 5.96
C ASP A 124 -20.15 -6.13 4.62
N VAL A 125 -20.67 -5.14 3.87
CA VAL A 125 -20.16 -4.79 2.54
C VAL A 125 -18.73 -4.27 2.61
N GLY A 126 -18.37 -3.51 3.66
CA GLY A 126 -17.01 -2.99 3.83
C GLY A 126 -16.00 -4.11 4.08
N ALA A 127 -16.34 -5.08 4.94
CA ALA A 127 -15.51 -6.27 5.16
C ALA A 127 -15.38 -7.12 3.88
N ALA A 128 -16.45 -7.25 3.10
CA ALA A 128 -16.43 -7.97 1.82
C ALA A 128 -15.54 -7.27 0.78
N THR A 129 -15.67 -5.94 0.62
CA THR A 129 -14.83 -5.14 -0.28
C THR A 129 -13.36 -5.25 0.12
N TYR A 130 -13.04 -5.02 1.39
CA TYR A 130 -11.67 -5.12 1.89
C TYR A 130 -11.05 -6.50 1.62
N TRP A 131 -11.82 -7.58 1.85
CA TRP A 131 -11.37 -8.94 1.59
C TRP A 131 -11.06 -9.19 0.10
N LEU A 132 -11.95 -8.74 -0.79
CA LEU A 132 -11.78 -8.89 -2.24
C LEU A 132 -10.56 -8.09 -2.74
N GLU A 133 -10.37 -6.88 -2.22
CA GLU A 133 -9.26 -6.00 -2.57
C GLU A 133 -7.89 -6.51 -2.11
N HIS A 134 -7.79 -7.23 -0.99
CA HIS A 134 -6.49 -7.66 -0.46
C HIS A 134 -6.15 -9.10 -0.79
N ARG A 135 -7.17 -9.98 -0.90
CA ARG A 135 -6.96 -11.43 -1.13
C ARG A 135 -7.26 -11.89 -2.54
N ALA A 136 -8.06 -11.13 -3.29
CA ALA A 136 -8.41 -11.42 -4.68
C ALA A 136 -7.99 -10.30 -5.63
N GLN A 137 -6.88 -9.62 -5.32
CA GLN A 137 -6.29 -8.50 -6.09
C GLN A 137 -6.25 -8.78 -7.58
N LYS A 138 -5.69 -9.92 -8.00
CA LYS A 138 -5.56 -10.27 -9.42
C LYS A 138 -6.88 -10.28 -10.20
N ARG A 139 -8.00 -10.53 -9.51
CA ARG A 139 -9.34 -10.64 -10.15
C ARG A 139 -10.20 -9.39 -9.95
N TRP A 140 -10.01 -8.66 -8.85
CA TRP A 140 -10.88 -7.53 -8.46
C TRP A 140 -10.17 -6.18 -8.49
N ASN A 141 -8.85 -6.17 -8.45
CA ASN A 141 -7.98 -5.01 -8.64
C ASN A 141 -7.34 -5.06 -10.05
N THR A 142 -8.10 -5.52 -11.05
CA THR A 142 -7.74 -5.32 -12.45
C THR A 142 -7.79 -3.83 -12.70
N ASN A 143 -6.63 -3.18 -12.72
CA ASN A 143 -6.51 -1.76 -12.96
C ASN A 143 -6.47 -1.57 -14.48
N PRO A 144 -7.60 -1.28 -15.18
CA PRO A 144 -7.61 -1.19 -16.65
C PRO A 144 -6.64 -0.10 -17.16
N ILE A 145 -6.28 0.83 -16.30
CA ILE A 145 -5.31 1.91 -16.53
C ILE A 145 -3.89 1.36 -16.74
N ALA A 146 -3.50 0.27 -16.08
CA ALA A 146 -2.14 -0.28 -16.17
C ALA A 146 -1.86 -0.90 -17.55
N GLU A 147 -2.79 -1.70 -18.07
CA GLU A 147 -2.69 -2.28 -19.43
C GLU A 147 -2.76 -1.20 -20.52
N ALA A 148 -3.64 -0.20 -20.36
CA ALA A 148 -3.74 0.92 -21.30
C ALA A 148 -2.44 1.77 -21.34
N ASN A 149 -1.80 1.99 -20.20
CA ASN A 149 -0.53 2.72 -20.12
C ASN A 149 0.62 1.93 -20.74
N GLU A 150 0.66 0.61 -20.58
CA GLU A 150 1.67 -0.23 -21.20
C GLU A 150 1.56 -0.22 -22.72
N VAL A 151 0.33 -0.29 -23.26
CA VAL A 151 0.08 -0.19 -24.71
C VAL A 151 0.48 1.19 -25.24
N LEU A 152 0.13 2.28 -24.55
CA LEU A 152 0.51 3.64 -24.94
C LEU A 152 2.03 3.86 -24.86
N ALA A 153 2.69 3.35 -23.83
CA ALA A 153 4.14 3.40 -23.69
C ALA A 153 4.85 2.63 -24.81
N ASN A 154 4.39 1.41 -25.12
CA ASN A 154 4.92 0.60 -26.20
C ASN A 154 4.72 1.27 -27.57
N GLN A 155 3.56 1.91 -27.80
CA GLN A 155 3.30 2.69 -29.01
C GLN A 155 4.19 3.93 -29.12
N ALA A 156 4.46 4.62 -28.00
CA ALA A 156 5.36 5.77 -27.98
C ALA A 156 6.81 5.35 -28.28
N ILE A 157 7.27 4.23 -27.72
CA ILE A 157 8.60 3.66 -27.99
C ILE A 157 8.75 3.32 -29.48
N LEU A 158 7.74 2.70 -30.09
CA LEU A 158 7.74 2.39 -31.53
C LEU A 158 7.84 3.66 -32.40
N LYS A 159 7.05 4.69 -32.10
CA LYS A 159 7.12 5.98 -32.82
C LYS A 159 8.48 6.65 -32.70
N ILE A 160 9.11 6.57 -31.53
CA ILE A 160 10.46 7.11 -31.32
C ILE A 160 11.49 6.31 -32.11
N ALA A 161 11.39 4.98 -32.12
CA ALA A 161 12.28 4.11 -32.90
C ALA A 161 12.17 4.40 -34.42
N ASP A 162 10.95 4.64 -34.92
CA ASP A 162 10.72 5.03 -36.31
C ASP A 162 11.39 6.37 -36.66
N LEU A 163 11.35 7.35 -35.76
CA LEU A 163 12.00 8.66 -35.94
C LEU A 163 13.54 8.58 -35.91
N ILE A 164 14.11 7.62 -35.19
CA ILE A 164 15.56 7.38 -35.17
C ILE A 164 16.03 6.77 -36.50
N ASN A 165 15.26 5.82 -37.04
CA ASN A 165 15.60 5.13 -38.29
C ASN A 165 15.30 5.97 -39.54
N ASN A 166 14.26 6.81 -39.49
CA ASN A 166 13.89 7.76 -40.53
C ASN A 166 13.71 9.14 -39.91
N PRO A 167 14.80 9.91 -39.73
CA PRO A 167 14.71 11.25 -39.17
C PRO A 167 13.86 12.13 -40.08
N VAL A 168 12.94 12.88 -39.47
CA VAL A 168 12.13 13.86 -40.19
C VAL A 168 13.09 14.85 -40.85
N PRO A 169 12.92 15.17 -42.14
CA PRO A 169 13.74 16.16 -42.81
C PRO A 169 13.70 17.46 -42.01
N ILE A 170 14.87 18.00 -41.67
CA ILE A 170 14.98 19.33 -41.06
C ILE A 170 14.36 20.28 -42.09
N ARG A 171 13.19 20.85 -41.77
CA ARG A 171 12.65 21.95 -42.58
C ARG A 171 13.64 23.10 -42.44
N GLU A 172 14.26 23.50 -43.54
CA GLU A 172 15.00 24.75 -43.57
C GLU A 172 14.08 25.85 -43.04
N PRO A 173 14.55 26.71 -42.12
CA PRO A 173 13.72 27.79 -41.60
C PRO A 173 13.21 28.59 -42.80
N GLU A 174 11.90 28.67 -42.96
CA GLU A 174 11.30 29.48 -44.01
C GLU A 174 11.82 30.91 -43.82
N ASP A 175 12.56 31.40 -44.81
CA ASP A 175 13.23 32.70 -44.74
C ASP A 175 12.16 33.78 -44.54
N PRO A 176 12.10 34.41 -43.35
CA PRO A 176 11.03 35.34 -43.02
C PRO A 176 11.06 36.56 -43.95
N THR A 177 12.21 36.85 -44.58
CA THR A 177 12.34 37.95 -45.54
C THR A 177 11.45 37.78 -46.77
N LYS A 178 11.16 36.54 -47.20
CA LYS A 178 10.28 36.28 -48.34
C LYS A 178 8.83 36.70 -48.07
N GLU A 179 8.37 36.52 -46.84
CA GLU A 179 7.02 36.90 -46.43
C GLU A 179 6.90 38.43 -46.34
N TYR A 180 7.92 39.12 -45.82
CA TYR A 180 7.96 40.59 -45.80
C TYR A 180 8.01 41.20 -47.22
N GLU A 181 8.80 40.63 -48.14
CA GLU A 181 8.87 41.10 -49.53
C GLU A 181 7.54 40.93 -50.29
N GLU A 182 6.79 39.86 -50.03
CA GLU A 182 5.46 39.68 -50.61
C GLU A 182 4.43 40.66 -50.06
N LEU A 183 4.51 40.98 -48.76
CA LEU A 183 3.63 41.95 -48.10
C LEU A 183 3.91 43.38 -48.58
N GLU A 184 5.17 43.76 -48.80
CA GLU A 184 5.52 45.08 -49.36
C GLU A 184 5.00 45.25 -50.78
N LYS A 185 5.17 44.23 -51.64
CA LYS A 185 4.65 44.27 -53.02
C LYS A 185 3.13 44.45 -53.08
N LYS A 186 2.39 43.78 -52.18
CA LYS A 186 0.93 43.93 -52.07
C LYS A 186 0.52 45.33 -51.60
N ASN A 187 1.21 45.86 -50.59
CA ASN A 187 0.93 47.19 -50.05
C ASN A 187 1.24 48.32 -51.05
N ASP A 188 2.28 48.16 -51.87
CA ASP A 188 2.61 49.14 -52.92
C ASP A 188 1.60 49.13 -54.07
N THR A 189 1.07 47.96 -54.44
CA THR A 189 -0.03 47.88 -55.41
C THR A 189 -1.28 48.60 -54.92
N GLU A 190 -1.69 48.39 -53.66
CA GLU A 190 -2.88 49.03 -53.07
C GLU A 190 -2.73 50.56 -52.92
N LYS A 191 -1.53 51.05 -52.55
CA LYS A 191 -1.24 52.50 -52.49
C LYS A 191 -1.30 53.16 -53.87
N SER A 192 -0.86 52.46 -54.91
CA SER A 192 -0.92 52.97 -56.29
C SER A 192 -2.37 53.09 -56.80
N GLU A 193 -3.24 52.16 -56.41
CA GLU A 193 -4.65 52.14 -56.79
C GLU A 193 -5.45 53.21 -56.06
N THR A 194 -5.26 53.33 -54.74
CA THR A 194 -5.92 54.37 -53.93
C THR A 194 -5.52 55.78 -54.38
N THR A 195 -4.25 56.01 -54.73
CA THR A 195 -3.79 57.31 -55.25
C THR A 195 -4.41 57.64 -56.62
N LYS A 196 -4.61 56.64 -57.50
CA LYS A 196 -5.34 56.82 -58.77
C LYS A 196 -6.82 57.16 -58.55
N VAL A 197 -7.47 56.54 -57.57
CA VAL A 197 -8.89 56.80 -57.24
C VAL A 197 -9.08 58.22 -56.69
N VAL A 198 -8.20 58.67 -55.79
CA VAL A 198 -8.28 60.02 -55.20
C VAL A 198 -8.04 61.12 -56.25
N LYS A 199 -7.09 60.92 -57.18
CA LYS A 199 -6.85 61.86 -58.28
C LYS A 199 -8.01 61.91 -59.29
N ARG A 200 -8.75 60.80 -59.48
CA ARG A 200 -9.97 60.80 -60.31
C ARG A 200 -11.12 61.55 -59.66
N LYS A 201 -11.32 61.43 -58.33
CA LYS A 201 -12.40 62.15 -57.62
C LYS A 201 -12.19 63.68 -57.60
N ARG A 202 -10.97 64.17 -57.37
CA ARG A 202 -10.70 65.62 -57.35
C ARG A 202 -10.85 66.33 -58.69
N LYS A 203 -10.95 65.60 -59.82
CA LYS A 203 -11.16 66.20 -61.16
C LYS A 203 -12.64 66.36 -61.54
N PHE A 204 -13.57 65.88 -60.72
CA PHE A 204 -15.01 65.93 -61.00
C PHE A 204 -15.76 66.99 -60.19
N ASP A 205 -15.09 67.66 -59.24
CA ASP A 205 -15.71 68.61 -58.30
C ASP A 205 -15.29 70.10 -58.53
N ASP A 206 -14.71 70.44 -59.70
CA ASP A 206 -14.45 71.82 -60.17
C ASP A 206 -15.06 72.06 -61.57
#